data_AF-A0AAN8JAV7-F1
#
_entry.id   AF-A0AAN8JAV7-F1
#
_cell.length_a   1.000
_cell.length_b   1.000
_cell.length_c   1.000
_cell.angle_alpha   90.00
_cell.angle_beta   90.00
_cell.angle_gamma   90.00
#
_symmetry.space_group_name_H-M   'P 1'
#
loop_
_entity.id
_entity.type
_entity.pdbx_description
1 polymer ?
#
loop_
_entity_poly.entity_id
_entity_poly.type
_entity_poly.pdbx_seq_one_letter_code
_entity_poly.pdbx_strand_id
1 'polypeptide(L)'
;MRGSKSGVEVRIREKAVQLLDIDGDSCHHIHNACKKFCAPFENWLEGLLCDLHNDFKWSSDLRDWLSDLCDILHVKFTMAQRYVSHRWLSVYDVALATDMLFDCYITFYYGFIPKTLQPNYTEILESIYEKKGVSKEARERIAEIHHQLAVKMKTLTDDGKKRKERIVEKVLIQSKKTTLQLHFYIAALPILQKYVKVFQSKEIMIHRLHDQQLESFQSFHVCFVKPEKISGLSAKGLKSIQLNEDQGQFLKIQDMFVGAEVDKIISESSKGDHDISDFLKMAAASYVKCAIHMQAKLPLDNGLLRALSCIDPAARGHTVTAVELKKLTTVHMRHFLVNEEQATVGHEVLMYQVDDKLPEFEGQDIGQWWAKITKLKKYPGLCKVVAAALSIFHGPQVESSFNLMGDIMDPKSSRLNVETFNSLQTVKYTFLSKKTTSVKYFDRPSCKYSEVNLRLCRNLRDAAAKHKKANQIKAEQKKSLQEKLKINTSKKVSKIKAKEKTQQSVEAARQQHVNQQKKEARKRALEGLVESVQKKKKSN
;
A
#
# COMPACT_ATOMS: atom_id res chain seq x y z
N MET A 1 2.69 17.68 1.34
CA MET A 1 4.13 18.01 1.53
C MET A 1 4.70 18.80 0.35
N ARG A 2 4.56 18.33 -0.90
CA ARG A 2 5.19 18.92 -2.12
C ARG A 2 4.25 19.72 -3.05
N GLY A 3 3.29 20.47 -2.51
CA GLY A 3 2.40 21.30 -3.34
C GLY A 3 3.17 22.39 -4.08
N SER A 4 2.85 22.65 -5.35
CA SER A 4 3.60 23.55 -6.24
C SER A 4 3.57 25.03 -5.84
N LYS A 5 2.60 25.46 -5.02
CA LYS A 5 2.44 26.87 -4.61
C LYS A 5 2.55 27.12 -3.10
N SER A 6 2.28 26.10 -2.28
CA SER A 6 2.22 26.23 -0.81
C SER A 6 2.73 24.99 -0.08
N GLY A 7 3.44 24.10 -0.79
CA GLY A 7 4.06 22.93 -0.20
C GLY A 7 5.05 23.32 0.89
N VAL A 8 5.11 22.51 1.94
CA VAL A 8 6.08 22.65 3.03
C VAL A 8 7.50 22.67 2.47
N GLU A 9 7.80 21.82 1.49
CA GLU A 9 9.11 21.82 0.83
C GLU A 9 9.42 23.15 0.14
N VAL A 10 8.49 23.70 -0.65
CA VAL A 10 8.67 24.98 -1.36
C VAL A 10 9.00 26.09 -0.37
N ARG A 11 8.25 26.17 0.73
CA ARG A 11 8.47 27.16 1.80
C ARG A 11 9.78 26.95 2.56
N ILE A 12 10.24 25.71 2.70
CA ILE A 12 11.55 25.43 3.32
C ILE A 12 12.66 25.85 2.36
N ARG A 13 12.55 25.57 1.05
CA ARG A 13 13.55 25.95 0.06
C ARG A 13 13.74 27.46 -0.06
N GLU A 14 12.67 28.25 0.14
CA GLU A 14 12.77 29.72 0.26
C GLU A 14 13.70 30.18 1.39
N LYS A 15 13.79 29.40 2.48
CA LYS A 15 14.59 29.75 3.67
C LYS A 15 15.89 28.94 3.80
N ALA A 16 15.98 27.81 3.12
CA ALA A 16 17.07 26.86 3.18
C ALA A 16 17.35 26.35 1.76
N VAL A 17 18.08 27.17 0.98
CA VAL A 17 18.46 26.88 -0.41
C VAL A 17 19.34 25.61 -0.49
N GLN A 18 20.05 25.31 0.59
CA GLN A 18 20.88 24.12 0.78
C GLN A 18 20.10 22.82 1.06
N LEU A 19 18.77 22.82 1.00
CA LEU A 19 17.96 21.63 1.26
C LEU A 19 18.28 20.53 0.23
N LEU A 20 18.75 19.39 0.74
CA LEU A 20 19.04 18.20 -0.06
C LEU A 20 17.77 17.69 -0.76
N ASP A 21 17.87 17.39 -2.05
CA ASP A 21 16.81 16.72 -2.80
C ASP A 21 17.01 15.21 -2.80
N ILE A 22 16.43 14.56 -1.80
CA ILE A 22 16.40 13.09 -1.64
C ILE A 22 15.14 12.48 -2.26
N ASP A 23 14.41 13.26 -3.05
CA ASP A 23 13.07 12.95 -3.54
C ASP A 23 12.04 12.67 -2.42
N GLY A 24 10.85 12.18 -2.79
CA GLY A 24 9.75 11.90 -1.88
C GLY A 24 9.83 10.48 -1.31
N ASP A 25 8.73 10.02 -0.71
CA ASP A 25 8.60 8.62 -0.33
C ASP A 25 8.62 7.73 -1.58
N SER A 26 9.75 7.08 -1.84
CA SER A 26 9.95 6.24 -3.01
C SER A 26 9.06 5.00 -3.00
N CYS A 27 8.72 4.45 -1.83
CA CYS A 27 7.74 3.36 -1.71
C CYS A 27 6.35 3.84 -2.14
N HIS A 28 5.98 5.07 -1.78
CA HIS A 28 4.73 5.68 -2.24
C HIS A 28 4.69 5.85 -3.77
N HIS A 29 5.82 6.20 -4.40
CA HIS A 29 5.92 6.24 -5.87
C HIS A 29 5.68 4.87 -6.50
N ILE A 30 6.23 3.79 -5.94
CA ILE A 30 5.98 2.43 -6.44
C ILE A 30 4.53 1.98 -6.18
N HIS A 31 3.94 2.31 -5.03
CA HIS A 31 2.52 2.04 -4.79
C HIS A 31 1.62 2.75 -5.81
N ASN A 32 1.92 4.00 -6.16
CA ASN A 32 1.18 4.71 -7.19
C ASN A 32 1.43 4.14 -8.59
N ALA A 33 2.65 3.68 -8.89
CA ALA A 33 2.96 2.98 -10.13
C ALA A 33 2.14 1.69 -10.27
N CYS A 34 2.07 0.88 -9.20
CA CYS A 34 1.21 -0.30 -9.14
C CYS A 34 -0.27 0.03 -9.35
N LYS A 35 -0.77 1.16 -8.80
CA LYS A 35 -2.13 1.63 -9.11
C LYS A 35 -2.32 1.95 -10.59
N LYS A 36 -1.30 2.50 -11.27
CA LYS A 36 -1.33 2.76 -12.72
C LYS A 36 -1.25 1.47 -13.54
N PHE A 37 -0.50 0.48 -13.06
CA PHE A 37 -0.47 -0.87 -13.62
C PHE A 37 -1.86 -1.49 -13.62
N CYS A 38 -2.58 -1.44 -12.51
CA CYS A 38 -3.90 -2.05 -12.40
C CYS A 38 -5.01 -1.35 -13.22
N ALA A 39 -4.82 -0.06 -13.55
CA ALA A 39 -5.87 0.80 -14.09
C ALA A 39 -6.54 0.33 -15.41
N PRO A 40 -5.84 -0.27 -16.38
CA PRO A 40 -6.46 -0.77 -17.61
C PRO A 40 -7.52 -1.85 -17.41
N PHE A 41 -7.49 -2.56 -16.28
CA PHE A 41 -8.48 -3.58 -15.95
C PHE A 41 -9.72 -3.03 -15.22
N GLU A 42 -9.87 -1.70 -15.15
CA GLU A 42 -11.09 -1.02 -14.70
C GLU A 42 -11.60 -1.41 -13.30
N ASN A 43 -10.69 -1.78 -12.39
CA ASN A 43 -11.01 -2.27 -11.04
C ASN A 43 -11.80 -3.59 -11.04
N TRP A 44 -11.69 -4.43 -12.08
CA TRP A 44 -12.37 -5.72 -12.16
C TRP A 44 -12.03 -6.62 -10.97
N LEU A 45 -10.74 -6.94 -10.80
CA LEU A 45 -10.26 -7.76 -9.69
C LEU A 45 -10.40 -7.04 -8.35
N GLU A 46 -10.02 -5.77 -8.26
CA GLU A 46 -10.13 -4.97 -7.03
C GLU A 46 -11.56 -4.92 -6.50
N GLY A 47 -12.54 -4.80 -7.41
CA GLY A 47 -13.95 -4.86 -7.07
C GLY A 47 -14.34 -6.23 -6.51
N LEU A 48 -13.84 -7.33 -7.09
CA LEU A 48 -14.04 -8.68 -6.56
C LEU A 48 -13.46 -8.80 -5.15
N LEU A 49 -12.21 -8.38 -4.95
CA LEU A 49 -11.55 -8.44 -3.64
C LEU A 49 -12.31 -7.63 -2.57
N CYS A 50 -12.81 -6.44 -2.94
CA CYS A 50 -13.65 -5.65 -2.05
C CYS A 50 -14.97 -6.33 -1.71
N ASP A 51 -15.64 -6.92 -2.70
CA ASP A 51 -16.91 -7.60 -2.51
C ASP A 51 -16.72 -8.85 -1.63
N LEU A 52 -15.70 -9.68 -1.89
CA LEU A 52 -15.34 -10.83 -1.05
C LEU A 52 -15.07 -10.40 0.40
N HIS A 53 -14.21 -9.40 0.63
CA HIS A 53 -13.95 -8.90 1.97
C HIS A 53 -15.22 -8.46 2.69
N ASN A 54 -16.04 -7.63 2.03
CA ASN A 54 -17.26 -7.09 2.64
C ASN A 54 -18.28 -8.17 2.97
N ASP A 55 -18.29 -9.26 2.21
CA ASP A 55 -19.21 -10.36 2.40
C ASP A 55 -18.90 -11.19 3.65
N PHE A 56 -17.62 -11.47 3.91
CA PHE A 56 -17.18 -12.24 5.08
C PHE A 56 -16.94 -11.39 6.35
N LYS A 57 -16.75 -10.07 6.21
CA LYS A 57 -16.39 -9.19 7.33
C LYS A 57 -17.36 -9.27 8.52
N TRP A 58 -18.66 -9.35 8.26
CA TRP A 58 -19.69 -9.21 9.30
C TRP A 58 -20.54 -10.46 9.53
N SER A 59 -20.39 -11.50 8.72
CA SER A 59 -21.23 -12.69 8.82
C SER A 59 -20.43 -13.89 9.33
N SER A 60 -20.61 -14.24 10.61
CA SER A 60 -20.04 -15.46 11.22
C SER A 60 -20.39 -16.70 10.41
N ASP A 61 -21.68 -16.91 10.10
CA ASP A 61 -22.11 -18.15 9.47
C ASP A 61 -21.50 -18.34 8.07
N LEU A 62 -21.30 -17.25 7.33
CA LEU A 62 -20.64 -17.33 6.01
C LEU A 62 -19.17 -17.71 6.14
N ARG A 63 -18.50 -17.25 7.22
CA ARG A 63 -17.10 -17.65 7.50
C ARG A 63 -17.02 -19.10 7.93
N ASP A 64 -17.94 -19.54 8.78
CA ASP A 64 -17.96 -20.92 9.28
C ASP A 64 -18.21 -21.89 8.12
N TRP A 65 -19.22 -21.63 7.28
CA TRP A 65 -19.47 -22.46 6.09
C TRP A 65 -18.33 -22.42 5.07
N LEU A 66 -17.67 -21.27 4.88
CA LEU A 66 -16.49 -21.22 4.00
C LEU A 66 -15.31 -22.00 4.60
N SER A 67 -15.11 -21.93 5.93
CA SER A 67 -14.09 -22.71 6.63
C SER A 67 -14.33 -24.21 6.46
N ASP A 68 -15.57 -24.66 6.65
CA ASP A 68 -15.96 -26.06 6.42
C ASP A 68 -15.63 -26.50 4.98
N LEU A 69 -15.92 -25.67 3.97
CA LEU A 69 -15.55 -25.97 2.59
C LEU A 69 -14.04 -26.00 2.37
N CYS A 70 -13.29 -25.12 3.03
CA CYS A 70 -11.84 -25.12 2.96
C CYS A 70 -11.26 -26.44 3.51
N ASP A 71 -11.79 -26.94 4.62
CA ASP A 71 -11.39 -28.22 5.21
C ASP A 71 -11.69 -29.40 4.27
N ILE A 72 -12.89 -29.41 3.66
CA ILE A 72 -13.30 -30.42 2.67
C ILE A 72 -12.40 -30.41 1.43
N LEU A 73 -12.00 -29.23 0.96
CA LEU A 73 -11.17 -29.07 -0.24
C LEU A 73 -9.66 -29.08 0.05
N HIS A 74 -9.27 -29.40 1.29
CA HIS A 74 -7.89 -29.43 1.76
C HIS A 74 -7.12 -28.12 1.51
N VAL A 75 -7.79 -26.98 1.71
CA VAL A 75 -7.23 -25.63 1.59
C VAL A 75 -7.18 -24.98 2.96
N LYS A 76 -6.06 -24.33 3.28
CA LYS A 76 -5.96 -23.57 4.53
C LYS A 76 -6.90 -22.37 4.50
N PHE A 77 -7.89 -22.35 5.38
CA PHE A 77 -8.78 -21.20 5.52
C PHE A 77 -7.99 -19.93 5.88
N THR A 78 -8.25 -18.85 5.12
CA THR A 78 -7.83 -17.50 5.47
C THR A 78 -8.96 -16.53 5.22
N MET A 79 -9.13 -15.55 6.12
CA MET A 79 -10.20 -14.56 5.96
C MET A 79 -9.90 -13.62 4.80
N ALA A 80 -10.88 -13.39 3.92
CA ALA A 80 -10.79 -12.41 2.84
C ALA A 80 -10.38 -11.03 3.36
N GLN A 81 -9.20 -10.56 2.95
CA GLN A 81 -8.62 -9.31 3.43
C GLN A 81 -9.00 -8.14 2.51
N ARG A 82 -9.00 -6.94 3.08
CA ARG A 82 -9.16 -5.71 2.30
C ARG A 82 -7.78 -5.18 1.90
N TYR A 83 -7.56 -4.97 0.61
CA TYR A 83 -6.37 -4.25 0.17
C TYR A 83 -6.46 -2.76 0.57
N VAL A 84 -5.31 -2.15 0.79
CA VAL A 84 -5.16 -0.80 1.34
C VAL A 84 -4.98 0.20 0.19
N SER A 85 -5.94 1.10 0.00
CA SER A 85 -5.96 2.02 -1.16
C SER A 85 -4.77 2.99 -1.26
N HIS A 86 -4.15 3.35 -0.13
CA HIS A 86 -2.95 4.19 -0.08
C HIS A 86 -1.64 3.39 -0.13
N ARG A 87 -1.71 2.06 0.05
CA ARG A 87 -0.61 1.09 -0.12
C ARG A 87 -1.04 0.07 -1.15
N TRP A 88 -1.25 0.54 -2.38
CA TRP A 88 -1.96 -0.20 -3.42
C TRP A 88 -1.40 -1.61 -3.66
N LEU A 89 -0.09 -1.78 -3.51
CA LEU A 89 0.61 -3.06 -3.70
C LEU A 89 0.18 -4.16 -2.71
N SER A 90 -0.52 -3.82 -1.62
CA SER A 90 -1.22 -4.81 -0.79
C SER A 90 -2.26 -5.61 -1.57
N VAL A 91 -2.71 -5.14 -2.74
CA VAL A 91 -3.56 -5.91 -3.66
C VAL A 91 -2.89 -7.23 -4.07
N TYR A 92 -1.56 -7.29 -4.14
CA TYR A 92 -0.83 -8.53 -4.42
C TYR A 92 -1.04 -9.58 -3.33
N ASP A 93 -0.87 -9.22 -2.05
CA ASP A 93 -1.02 -10.16 -0.94
C ASP A 93 -2.47 -10.68 -0.86
N VAL A 94 -3.45 -9.81 -1.16
CA VAL A 94 -4.87 -10.17 -1.21
C VAL A 94 -5.19 -11.04 -2.44
N ALA A 95 -4.59 -10.76 -3.60
CA ALA A 95 -4.73 -11.57 -4.81
C ALA A 95 -4.19 -12.99 -4.57
N LEU A 96 -3.00 -13.12 -4.00
CA LEU A 96 -2.39 -14.42 -3.67
C LEU A 96 -3.26 -15.24 -2.71
N ALA A 97 -3.79 -14.61 -1.65
CA ALA A 97 -4.71 -15.27 -0.72
C ALA A 97 -6.04 -15.67 -1.39
N THR A 98 -6.52 -14.86 -2.34
CA THR A 98 -7.76 -15.13 -3.08
C THR A 98 -7.59 -16.29 -4.05
N ASP A 99 -6.45 -16.37 -4.71
CA ASP A 99 -6.07 -17.44 -5.63
C ASP A 99 -6.01 -18.81 -4.93
N MET A 100 -5.35 -18.86 -3.76
CA MET A 100 -5.33 -20.06 -2.92
C MET A 100 -6.74 -20.56 -2.57
N LEU A 101 -7.69 -19.64 -2.38
CA LEU A 101 -9.08 -19.95 -2.01
C LEU A 101 -10.02 -19.99 -3.23
N PHE A 102 -9.52 -19.89 -4.46
CA PHE A 102 -10.39 -19.66 -5.62
C PHE A 102 -11.35 -20.83 -5.88
N ASP A 103 -10.86 -22.08 -5.80
CA ASP A 103 -11.71 -23.29 -5.88
C ASP A 103 -12.77 -23.33 -4.75
N CYS A 104 -12.42 -22.84 -3.56
CA CYS A 104 -13.36 -22.72 -2.43
C CYS A 104 -14.41 -21.65 -2.70
N TYR A 105 -14.04 -20.52 -3.30
CA TYR A 105 -15.00 -19.47 -3.69
C TYR A 105 -15.92 -19.94 -4.80
N ILE A 106 -15.43 -20.65 -5.81
CA ILE A 106 -16.28 -21.24 -6.86
C ILE A 106 -17.32 -22.17 -6.22
N THR A 107 -16.86 -23.10 -5.37
CA THR A 107 -17.73 -24.05 -4.66
C THR A 107 -18.73 -23.34 -3.75
N PHE A 108 -18.30 -22.32 -3.00
CA PHE A 108 -19.16 -21.57 -2.09
C PHE A 108 -20.22 -20.75 -2.85
N TYR A 109 -19.80 -20.02 -3.88
CA TYR A 109 -20.70 -19.12 -4.61
C TYR A 109 -21.65 -19.84 -5.57
N TYR A 110 -21.36 -21.10 -5.93
CA TYR A 110 -22.32 -21.97 -6.61
C TYR A 110 -23.64 -22.11 -5.82
N GLY A 111 -23.57 -22.14 -4.48
CA GLY A 111 -24.76 -22.21 -3.61
C GLY A 111 -25.69 -20.99 -3.69
N PHE A 112 -25.22 -19.87 -4.25
CA PHE A 112 -26.05 -18.67 -4.49
C PHE A 112 -26.67 -18.64 -5.89
N ILE A 113 -26.30 -19.55 -6.79
CA ILE A 113 -26.88 -19.64 -8.13
C ILE A 113 -28.30 -20.20 -8.05
N PRO A 114 -29.29 -19.60 -8.73
CA PRO A 114 -30.63 -20.17 -8.84
C PRO A 114 -30.59 -21.60 -9.39
N LYS A 115 -31.43 -22.50 -8.87
CA LYS A 115 -31.50 -23.91 -9.33
C LYS A 115 -31.72 -24.05 -10.84
N THR A 116 -32.36 -23.08 -11.48
CA THR A 116 -32.58 -23.04 -12.93
C THR A 116 -31.30 -22.81 -13.74
N LEU A 117 -30.27 -22.19 -13.15
CA LEU A 117 -29.01 -21.85 -13.80
C LEU A 117 -27.85 -22.76 -13.35
N GLN A 118 -28.01 -23.49 -12.25
CA GLN A 118 -27.02 -24.44 -11.72
C GLN A 118 -26.52 -25.48 -12.76
N PRO A 119 -27.37 -26.06 -13.64
CA PRO A 119 -26.91 -27.00 -14.66
C PRO A 119 -25.79 -26.45 -15.55
N ASN A 120 -25.79 -25.14 -15.84
CA ASN A 120 -24.80 -24.49 -16.70
C ASN A 120 -23.38 -24.44 -16.07
N TYR A 121 -23.26 -24.66 -14.76
CA TYR A 121 -21.99 -24.53 -14.03
C TYR A 121 -21.63 -25.81 -13.26
N THR A 122 -22.38 -26.89 -13.44
CA THR A 122 -22.19 -28.14 -12.69
C THR A 122 -20.88 -28.82 -13.07
N GLU A 123 -20.49 -28.77 -14.35
CA GLU A 123 -19.23 -29.33 -14.84
C GLU A 123 -18.00 -28.69 -14.16
N ILE A 124 -18.04 -27.37 -13.92
CA ILE A 124 -16.98 -26.65 -13.20
C ILE A 124 -16.82 -27.20 -11.78
N LEU A 125 -17.94 -27.45 -11.11
CA LEU A 125 -17.97 -27.95 -9.73
C LEU A 125 -17.47 -29.40 -9.66
N GLU A 126 -17.90 -30.26 -10.60
CA GLU A 126 -17.44 -31.65 -10.70
C GLU A 126 -15.93 -31.72 -10.97
N SER A 127 -15.40 -30.86 -11.86
CA SER A 127 -13.96 -30.76 -12.11
C SER A 127 -13.17 -30.43 -10.84
N ILE A 128 -13.69 -29.54 -9.98
CA ILE A 128 -13.06 -29.23 -8.68
C ILE A 128 -13.12 -30.45 -7.75
N TYR A 129 -14.25 -31.17 -7.71
CA TYR A 129 -14.39 -32.35 -6.86
C TYR A 129 -13.42 -33.46 -7.25
N GLU A 130 -13.24 -33.70 -8.55
CA GLU A 130 -12.26 -34.64 -9.07
C GLU A 130 -10.83 -34.20 -8.73
N LYS A 131 -10.48 -32.94 -9.04
CA LYS A 131 -9.15 -32.37 -8.76
C LYS A 131 -8.78 -32.42 -7.28
N LYS A 132 -9.77 -32.26 -6.37
CA LYS A 132 -9.56 -32.21 -4.92
C LYS A 132 -9.84 -33.53 -4.20
N GLY A 133 -10.26 -34.58 -4.92
CA GLY A 133 -10.54 -35.89 -4.32
C GLY A 133 -11.72 -35.89 -3.34
N VAL A 134 -12.77 -35.12 -3.63
CA VAL A 134 -13.91 -34.95 -2.70
C VAL A 134 -14.78 -36.21 -2.64
N SER A 135 -14.89 -36.82 -1.45
CA SER A 135 -15.68 -38.03 -1.22
C SER A 135 -17.19 -37.80 -1.37
N LYS A 136 -17.96 -38.88 -1.47
CA LYS A 136 -19.43 -38.80 -1.55
C LYS A 136 -20.04 -38.13 -0.32
N GLU A 137 -19.57 -38.49 0.87
CA GLU A 137 -20.02 -37.92 2.16
C GLU A 137 -19.67 -36.42 2.23
N ALA A 138 -18.50 -36.04 1.72
CA ALA A 138 -18.10 -34.64 1.65
C ALA A 138 -19.00 -33.85 0.68
N ARG A 139 -19.39 -34.44 -0.47
CA ARG A 139 -20.36 -33.80 -1.40
C ARG A 139 -21.73 -33.60 -0.74
N GLU A 140 -22.20 -34.54 0.08
CA GLU A 140 -23.44 -34.38 0.86
C GLU A 140 -23.34 -33.20 1.83
N ARG A 141 -22.20 -33.03 2.51
CA ARG A 141 -21.96 -31.85 3.36
C ARG A 141 -21.93 -30.55 2.55
N ILE A 142 -21.33 -30.55 1.36
CA ILE A 142 -21.34 -29.36 0.49
C ILE A 142 -22.77 -29.02 0.05
N ALA A 143 -23.59 -30.02 -0.28
CA ALA A 143 -24.99 -29.81 -0.66
C ALA A 143 -25.83 -29.20 0.49
N GLU A 144 -25.58 -29.61 1.74
CA GLU A 144 -26.19 -28.99 2.92
C GLU A 144 -25.76 -27.51 3.05
N ILE A 145 -24.46 -27.21 2.87
CA ILE A 145 -23.98 -25.83 2.86
C ILE A 145 -24.67 -25.02 1.75
N HIS A 146 -24.80 -25.56 0.53
CA HIS A 146 -25.52 -24.90 -0.56
C HIS A 146 -26.98 -24.65 -0.23
N HIS A 147 -27.66 -25.57 0.47
CA HIS A 147 -29.03 -25.36 0.94
C HIS A 147 -29.10 -24.16 1.89
N GLN A 148 -28.21 -24.09 2.88
CA GLN A 148 -28.14 -22.98 3.83
C GLN A 148 -27.87 -21.65 3.14
N LEU A 149 -26.96 -21.62 2.16
CA LEU A 149 -26.66 -20.42 1.36
C LEU A 149 -27.87 -19.94 0.54
N ALA A 150 -28.59 -20.86 -0.08
CA ALA A 150 -29.81 -20.57 -0.84
C ALA A 150 -30.94 -20.02 0.05
N VAL A 151 -31.08 -20.55 1.28
CA VAL A 151 -32.02 -20.01 2.28
C VAL A 151 -31.61 -18.59 2.68
N LYS A 152 -30.33 -18.37 2.97
CA LYS A 152 -29.80 -17.06 3.37
C LYS A 152 -29.96 -16.00 2.28
N MET A 153 -29.89 -16.37 1.00
CA MET A 153 -30.13 -15.46 -0.13
C MET A 153 -31.50 -14.77 -0.06
N LYS A 154 -32.52 -15.44 0.52
CA LYS A 154 -33.88 -14.88 0.67
C LYS A 154 -33.94 -13.75 1.71
N THR A 155 -33.08 -13.80 2.72
CA THR A 155 -33.05 -12.83 3.83
C THR A 155 -32.05 -11.71 3.63
N LEU A 156 -31.25 -11.74 2.55
CA LEU A 156 -30.31 -10.66 2.24
C LEU A 156 -31.03 -9.38 1.83
N THR A 157 -30.43 -8.24 2.19
CA THR A 157 -30.79 -6.93 1.66
C THR A 157 -30.53 -6.89 0.15
N ASP A 158 -31.17 -5.95 -0.57
CA ASP A 158 -30.95 -5.79 -2.01
C ASP A 158 -29.48 -5.52 -2.35
N ASP A 159 -28.78 -4.75 -1.52
CA ASP A 159 -27.34 -4.52 -1.66
C ASP A 159 -26.52 -5.80 -1.44
N GLY A 160 -26.97 -6.66 -0.52
CA GLY A 160 -26.39 -7.99 -0.32
C GLY A 160 -26.58 -8.88 -1.54
N LYS A 161 -27.79 -8.93 -2.12
CA LYS A 161 -28.09 -9.70 -3.33
C LYS A 161 -27.27 -9.25 -4.52
N LYS A 162 -27.22 -7.94 -4.78
CA LYS A 162 -26.37 -7.35 -5.84
C LYS A 162 -24.89 -7.67 -5.65
N ARG A 163 -24.41 -7.75 -4.40
CA ARG A 163 -23.04 -8.16 -4.13
C ARG A 163 -22.83 -9.62 -4.53
N LYS A 164 -23.75 -10.52 -4.19
CA LYS A 164 -23.68 -11.93 -4.61
C LYS A 164 -23.68 -12.08 -6.12
N GLU A 165 -24.55 -11.35 -6.81
CA GLU A 165 -24.61 -11.32 -8.28
C GLU A 165 -23.26 -10.91 -8.88
N ARG A 166 -22.65 -9.82 -8.39
CA ARG A 166 -21.31 -9.38 -8.85
C ARG A 166 -20.22 -10.41 -8.57
N ILE A 167 -20.25 -11.09 -7.41
CA ILE A 167 -19.24 -12.10 -7.09
C ILE A 167 -19.43 -13.34 -7.97
N VAL A 168 -20.66 -13.83 -8.12
CA VAL A 168 -20.99 -14.96 -9.00
C VAL A 168 -20.59 -14.66 -10.44
N GLU A 169 -20.87 -13.45 -10.94
CA GLU A 169 -20.45 -13.02 -12.26
C GLU A 169 -18.93 -13.15 -12.45
N LYS A 170 -18.14 -12.71 -11.47
CA LYS A 170 -16.67 -12.70 -11.60
C LYS A 170 -16.02 -14.06 -11.33
N VAL A 171 -16.53 -14.83 -10.38
CA VAL A 171 -15.93 -16.10 -9.94
C VAL A 171 -16.36 -17.26 -10.84
N LEU A 172 -17.63 -17.28 -11.29
CA LEU A 172 -18.22 -18.37 -12.05
C LEU A 172 -18.45 -18.01 -13.53
N ILE A 173 -19.17 -16.93 -13.81
CA ILE A 173 -19.59 -16.62 -15.20
C ILE A 173 -18.42 -16.17 -16.07
N GLN A 174 -17.61 -15.24 -15.55
CA GLN A 174 -16.42 -14.69 -16.19
C GLN A 174 -15.15 -15.21 -15.49
N SER A 175 -15.17 -16.49 -15.09
CA SER A 175 -14.07 -17.11 -14.35
C SER A 175 -12.75 -16.99 -15.11
N LYS A 176 -12.74 -17.30 -16.41
CA LYS A 176 -11.55 -17.18 -17.28
C LYS A 176 -10.90 -15.81 -17.23
N LYS A 177 -11.69 -14.75 -17.43
CA LYS A 177 -11.23 -13.35 -17.35
C LYS A 177 -10.64 -13.02 -15.98
N THR A 178 -11.31 -13.45 -14.91
CA THR A 178 -10.85 -13.24 -13.53
C THR A 178 -9.55 -13.98 -13.26
N THR A 179 -9.43 -15.23 -13.67
CA THR A 179 -8.22 -16.05 -13.49
C THR A 179 -7.02 -15.49 -14.26
N LEU A 180 -7.23 -15.05 -15.52
CA LEU A 180 -6.19 -14.37 -16.30
C LEU A 180 -5.64 -13.14 -15.57
N GLN A 181 -6.53 -12.26 -15.07
CA GLN A 181 -6.11 -11.07 -14.35
C GLN A 181 -5.48 -11.38 -12.98
N LEU A 182 -6.04 -12.36 -12.25
CA LEU A 182 -5.55 -12.78 -10.94
C LEU A 182 -4.12 -13.30 -11.02
N HIS A 183 -3.87 -14.25 -11.92
CA HIS A 183 -2.55 -14.81 -12.15
C HIS A 183 -1.56 -13.78 -12.70
N PHE A 184 -2.02 -12.86 -13.55
CA PHE A 184 -1.17 -11.75 -14.02
C PHE A 184 -0.72 -10.83 -12.89
N TYR A 185 -1.61 -10.51 -11.94
CA TYR A 185 -1.24 -9.71 -10.77
C TYR A 185 -0.25 -10.46 -9.87
N ILE A 186 -0.45 -11.77 -9.69
CA ILE A 186 0.44 -12.63 -8.91
C ILE A 186 1.83 -12.73 -9.54
N ALA A 187 1.93 -12.72 -10.87
CA ALA A 187 3.20 -12.80 -11.59
C ALA A 187 3.94 -11.45 -11.65
N ALA A 188 3.25 -10.35 -11.99
CA ALA A 188 3.89 -9.07 -12.30
C ALA A 188 4.12 -8.18 -11.07
N LEU A 189 3.19 -8.15 -10.10
CA LEU A 189 3.31 -7.26 -8.94
C LEU A 189 4.48 -7.56 -7.98
N PRO A 190 4.95 -8.82 -7.81
CA PRO A 190 6.15 -9.11 -7.03
C PRO A 190 7.39 -8.33 -7.45
N ILE A 191 7.52 -8.02 -8.75
CA ILE A 191 8.64 -7.26 -9.31
C ILE A 191 8.72 -5.88 -8.64
N LEU A 192 7.56 -5.22 -8.48
CA LEU A 192 7.44 -3.96 -7.76
C LEU A 192 7.53 -4.14 -6.23
N GLN A 193 7.06 -5.28 -5.71
CA GLN A 193 7.06 -5.58 -4.27
C GLN A 193 8.46 -5.78 -3.72
N LYS A 194 9.40 -6.32 -4.51
CA LYS A 194 10.80 -6.47 -4.14
C LYS A 194 11.39 -5.14 -3.66
N TYR A 195 11.20 -4.06 -4.43
CA TYR A 195 11.66 -2.72 -4.06
C TYR A 195 11.06 -2.24 -2.73
N VAL A 196 9.74 -2.32 -2.61
CA VAL A 196 9.03 -1.82 -1.42
C VAL A 196 9.48 -2.55 -0.16
N LYS A 197 9.69 -3.87 -0.23
CA LYS A 197 10.18 -4.67 0.91
C LYS A 197 11.58 -4.23 1.38
N VAL A 198 12.47 -3.85 0.46
CA VAL A 198 13.82 -3.35 0.79
C VAL A 198 13.74 -2.04 1.60
N PHE A 199 12.93 -1.08 1.17
CA PHE A 199 12.87 0.25 1.79
C PHE A 199 11.83 0.37 2.92
N GLN A 200 11.00 -0.64 3.13
CA GLN A 200 10.19 -0.80 4.36
C GLN A 200 11.00 -1.41 5.52
N SER A 201 12.23 -1.85 5.28
CA SER A 201 13.11 -2.36 6.34
C SER A 201 13.45 -1.27 7.35
N LYS A 202 13.88 -1.71 8.55
CA LYS A 202 14.36 -0.80 9.61
C LYS A 202 15.82 -0.39 9.43
N GLU A 203 16.49 -0.94 8.42
CA GLU A 203 17.92 -0.79 8.19
C GLU A 203 18.23 0.50 7.43
N ILE A 204 19.50 0.91 7.46
CA ILE A 204 19.97 2.11 6.79
C ILE A 204 20.23 1.77 5.32
N MET A 205 19.29 2.11 4.43
CA MET A 205 19.32 1.70 3.01
C MET A 205 19.48 2.87 2.04
N ILE A 206 19.78 4.09 2.52
CA ILE A 206 19.92 5.27 1.64
C ILE A 206 21.00 5.06 0.56
N HIS A 207 22.08 4.37 0.90
CA HIS A 207 23.17 3.99 -0.01
C HIS A 207 22.75 2.95 -1.08
N ARG A 208 21.60 2.28 -0.94
CA ARG A 208 21.07 1.36 -1.95
C ARG A 208 19.93 1.99 -2.75
N LEU A 209 19.49 3.20 -2.39
CA LEU A 209 18.26 3.78 -2.91
C LEU A 209 18.30 3.98 -4.43
N HIS A 210 19.37 4.58 -4.95
CA HIS A 210 19.54 4.83 -6.38
C HIS A 210 19.68 3.53 -7.17
N ASP A 211 20.56 2.65 -6.72
CA ASP A 211 20.86 1.37 -7.40
C ASP A 211 19.62 0.48 -7.46
N GLN A 212 18.86 0.39 -6.37
CA GLN A 212 17.60 -0.37 -6.33
C GLN A 212 16.49 0.26 -7.16
N GLN A 213 16.46 1.59 -7.31
CA GLN A 213 15.53 2.25 -8.24
C GLN A 213 15.84 1.87 -9.69
N LEU A 214 17.12 1.87 -10.07
CA LEU A 214 17.57 1.46 -11.39
C LEU A 214 17.28 -0.03 -11.65
N GLU A 215 17.64 -0.90 -10.71
CA GLU A 215 17.38 -2.34 -10.80
C GLU A 215 15.88 -2.60 -10.97
N SER A 216 15.04 -1.98 -10.13
CA SER A 216 13.59 -2.18 -10.19
C SER A 216 12.98 -1.63 -11.47
N PHE A 217 13.49 -0.49 -11.97
CA PHE A 217 13.08 0.06 -13.25
C PHE A 217 13.42 -0.89 -14.39
N GLN A 218 14.66 -1.38 -14.46
CA GLN A 218 15.11 -2.32 -15.49
C GLN A 218 14.36 -3.66 -15.42
N SER A 219 14.26 -4.28 -14.24
CA SER A 219 13.53 -5.54 -14.02
C SER A 219 12.06 -5.44 -14.41
N PHE A 220 11.44 -4.26 -14.29
CA PHE A 220 10.08 -4.05 -14.76
C PHE A 220 10.01 -3.87 -16.28
N HIS A 221 10.95 -3.14 -16.89
CA HIS A 221 10.94 -2.87 -18.34
C HIS A 221 11.21 -4.11 -19.19
N VAL A 222 12.04 -5.05 -18.73
CA VAL A 222 12.32 -6.30 -19.46
C VAL A 222 11.06 -7.15 -19.67
N CYS A 223 9.96 -6.90 -18.94
CA CYS A 223 8.71 -7.63 -19.11
C CYS A 223 7.99 -7.32 -20.44
N PHE A 224 8.28 -6.17 -21.07
CA PHE A 224 7.54 -5.72 -22.26
C PHE A 224 8.39 -4.93 -23.27
N VAL A 225 9.59 -4.47 -22.90
CA VAL A 225 10.52 -3.76 -23.78
C VAL A 225 11.61 -4.73 -24.25
N LYS A 226 12.02 -4.61 -25.51
CA LYS A 226 13.07 -5.45 -26.10
C LYS A 226 14.40 -5.31 -25.34
N PRO A 227 15.12 -6.41 -25.05
CA PRO A 227 16.37 -6.37 -24.29
C PRO A 227 17.44 -5.45 -24.89
N GLU A 228 17.54 -5.38 -26.22
CA GLU A 228 18.52 -4.56 -26.93
C GLU A 228 18.27 -3.05 -26.75
N LYS A 229 17.08 -2.67 -26.27
CA LYS A 229 16.71 -1.28 -25.98
C LYS A 229 16.92 -0.89 -24.51
N ILE A 230 17.28 -1.83 -23.65
CA ILE A 230 17.53 -1.60 -22.22
C ILE A 230 18.99 -1.84 -21.88
N SER A 231 19.58 -2.89 -22.46
CA SER A 231 20.94 -3.34 -22.13
C SER A 231 21.98 -2.24 -22.37
N GLY A 232 22.86 -2.03 -21.39
CA GLY A 232 23.93 -1.04 -21.45
C GLY A 232 23.50 0.43 -21.32
N LEU A 233 22.21 0.73 -21.13
CA LEU A 233 21.76 2.11 -20.93
C LEU A 233 22.14 2.64 -19.54
N SER A 234 22.66 3.86 -19.52
CA SER A 234 22.84 4.63 -18.27
C SER A 234 21.49 5.05 -17.68
N ALA A 235 21.50 5.51 -16.43
CA ALA A 235 20.30 6.05 -15.78
C ALA A 235 19.59 7.16 -16.59
N LYS A 236 20.37 8.03 -17.24
CA LYS A 236 19.83 9.07 -18.14
C LYS A 236 19.21 8.46 -19.40
N GLY A 237 19.84 7.42 -19.96
CA GLY A 237 19.33 6.65 -21.10
C GLY A 237 18.00 5.98 -20.78
N LEU A 238 17.90 5.30 -19.63
CA LEU A 238 16.66 4.66 -19.15
C LEU A 238 15.52 5.68 -18.97
N LYS A 239 15.84 6.87 -18.43
CA LYS A 239 14.85 7.94 -18.25
C LYS A 239 14.39 8.57 -19.58
N SER A 240 15.15 8.40 -20.65
CA SER A 240 14.84 8.91 -21.99
C SER A 240 14.14 7.92 -22.93
N ILE A 241 13.89 6.68 -22.48
CA ILE A 241 13.16 5.70 -23.28
C ILE A 241 11.76 6.24 -23.62
N GLN A 242 11.40 6.21 -24.89
CA GLN A 242 10.09 6.68 -25.35
C GLN A 242 9.05 5.57 -25.17
N LEU A 243 8.29 5.64 -24.08
CA LEU A 243 7.30 4.63 -23.71
C LEU A 243 5.90 4.88 -24.31
N ASN A 244 5.75 5.90 -25.15
CA ASN A 244 4.46 6.43 -25.57
C ASN A 244 4.14 6.14 -27.04
N GLU A 245 5.12 5.65 -27.80
CA GLU A 245 5.02 5.47 -29.25
C GLU A 245 5.51 4.06 -29.62
N ASP A 246 4.68 3.35 -30.38
CA ASP A 246 4.80 1.93 -30.77
C ASP A 246 5.93 1.70 -31.80
N GLN A 247 7.07 2.35 -31.63
CA GLN A 247 8.18 2.42 -32.58
C GLN A 247 9.16 1.23 -32.45
N GLY A 248 8.63 0.01 -32.45
CA GLY A 248 9.44 -1.21 -32.48
C GLY A 248 10.36 -1.42 -31.26
N GLN A 249 10.13 -0.68 -30.16
CA GLN A 249 10.86 -0.81 -28.90
C GLN A 249 10.28 -1.92 -28.00
N PHE A 250 9.00 -2.24 -28.17
CA PHE A 250 8.30 -3.23 -27.37
C PHE A 250 8.41 -4.63 -27.96
N LEU A 251 8.33 -5.63 -27.09
CA LEU A 251 8.07 -7.00 -27.47
C LEU A 251 6.72 -7.09 -28.18
N LYS A 252 6.52 -8.11 -29.02
CA LYS A 252 5.16 -8.37 -29.52
C LYS A 252 4.27 -8.67 -28.33
N ILE A 253 3.00 -8.31 -28.43
CA ILE A 253 2.02 -8.50 -27.34
C ILE A 253 2.00 -9.95 -26.82
N GLN A 254 2.24 -10.93 -27.69
CA GLN A 254 2.29 -12.37 -27.37
C GLN A 254 3.57 -12.80 -26.64
N ASP A 255 4.66 -12.03 -26.78
CA ASP A 255 5.97 -12.32 -26.20
C ASP A 255 6.19 -11.57 -24.87
N MET A 256 5.21 -10.75 -24.43
CA MET A 256 5.29 -10.02 -23.18
C MET A 256 5.13 -10.98 -21.98
N PHE A 257 5.84 -10.69 -20.90
CA PHE A 257 5.74 -11.50 -19.68
C PHE A 257 4.37 -11.34 -19.03
N VAL A 258 3.59 -12.43 -18.97
CA VAL A 258 2.29 -12.49 -18.29
C VAL A 258 2.24 -13.51 -17.14
N GLY A 259 3.25 -14.38 -17.06
CA GLY A 259 3.40 -15.40 -16.03
C GLY A 259 2.94 -16.79 -16.47
N ALA A 260 3.58 -17.82 -15.91
CA ALA A 260 3.44 -19.21 -16.37
C ALA A 260 1.99 -19.73 -16.38
N GLU A 261 1.19 -19.40 -15.36
CA GLU A 261 -0.21 -19.84 -15.30
C GLU A 261 -1.08 -19.14 -16.35
N VAL A 262 -0.76 -17.90 -16.72
CA VAL A 262 -1.46 -17.20 -17.81
C VAL A 262 -1.04 -17.80 -19.16
N ASP A 263 0.26 -18.06 -19.36
CA ASP A 263 0.78 -18.72 -20.57
C ASP A 263 0.13 -20.10 -20.78
N LYS A 264 -0.07 -20.85 -19.70
CA LYS A 264 -0.81 -22.12 -19.73
C LYS A 264 -2.23 -21.93 -20.25
N ILE A 265 -2.99 -20.99 -19.68
CA ILE A 265 -4.38 -20.69 -20.11
C ILE A 265 -4.41 -20.26 -21.59
N ILE A 266 -3.43 -19.48 -22.04
CA ILE A 266 -3.30 -19.06 -23.44
C ILE A 266 -3.05 -20.28 -24.34
N SER A 267 -2.15 -21.18 -23.95
CA SER A 267 -1.80 -22.37 -24.73
C SER A 267 -2.94 -23.39 -24.88
N GLU A 268 -3.80 -23.48 -23.86
CA GLU A 268 -4.96 -24.39 -23.82
C GLU A 268 -6.18 -23.80 -24.56
N SER A 269 -6.14 -22.53 -24.95
CA SER A 269 -7.27 -21.84 -25.57
C SER A 269 -7.25 -21.90 -27.09
N SER A 270 -8.45 -21.79 -27.68
CA SER A 270 -8.64 -21.74 -29.13
C SER A 270 -7.93 -20.53 -29.76
N LYS A 271 -7.38 -20.71 -30.96
CA LYS A 271 -6.84 -19.60 -31.75
C LYS A 271 -7.94 -18.55 -32.02
N GLY A 272 -7.65 -17.30 -31.72
CA GLY A 272 -8.60 -16.18 -31.93
C GLY A 272 -9.59 -15.96 -30.78
N ASP A 273 -9.36 -16.54 -29.61
CA ASP A 273 -10.16 -16.26 -28.41
C ASP A 273 -10.14 -14.75 -28.07
N HIS A 274 -11.33 -14.16 -28.07
CA HIS A 274 -11.54 -12.74 -27.85
C HIS A 274 -11.12 -12.31 -26.43
N ASP A 275 -11.37 -13.13 -25.41
CA ASP A 275 -11.03 -12.82 -24.02
C ASP A 275 -9.51 -12.75 -23.82
N ILE A 276 -8.77 -13.64 -24.50
CA ILE A 276 -7.30 -13.60 -24.48
C ILE A 276 -6.77 -12.39 -25.24
N SER A 277 -7.32 -12.10 -26.43
CA SER A 277 -6.89 -10.95 -27.21
C SER A 277 -7.07 -9.65 -26.43
N ASP A 278 -8.21 -9.48 -25.77
CA ASP A 278 -8.49 -8.30 -24.95
C ASP A 278 -7.66 -8.25 -23.68
N PHE A 279 -7.47 -9.39 -23.00
CA PHE A 279 -6.57 -9.49 -21.86
C PHE A 279 -5.15 -9.03 -22.22
N LEU A 280 -4.60 -9.52 -23.32
CA LEU A 280 -3.23 -9.20 -23.74
C LEU A 280 -3.06 -7.71 -24.09
N LYS A 281 -4.06 -7.08 -24.72
CA LYS A 281 -4.07 -5.62 -24.94
C LYS A 281 -4.08 -4.86 -23.62
N MET A 282 -4.90 -5.28 -22.65
CA MET A 282 -4.95 -4.67 -21.32
C MET A 282 -3.65 -4.87 -20.56
N ALA A 283 -3.01 -6.04 -20.65
CA ALA A 283 -1.73 -6.34 -20.03
C ALA A 283 -0.61 -5.44 -20.59
N ALA A 284 -0.52 -5.30 -21.91
CA ALA A 284 0.42 -4.38 -22.56
C ALA A 284 0.21 -2.93 -22.10
N ALA A 285 -1.04 -2.46 -22.10
CA ALA A 285 -1.38 -1.12 -21.60
C ALA A 285 -1.04 -0.92 -20.11
N SER A 286 -1.10 -1.99 -19.31
CA SER A 286 -0.79 -1.97 -17.87
C SER A 286 0.69 -1.74 -17.63
N TYR A 287 1.55 -2.48 -18.35
CA TYR A 287 2.98 -2.28 -18.32
C TYR A 287 3.38 -0.86 -18.72
N VAL A 288 2.87 -0.37 -19.86
CA VAL A 288 3.17 0.97 -20.37
C VAL A 288 2.75 2.06 -19.38
N LYS A 289 1.51 2.01 -18.85
CA LYS A 289 1.03 3.02 -17.87
C LYS A 289 1.85 3.02 -16.58
N CYS A 290 2.26 1.85 -16.10
CA CYS A 290 3.12 1.72 -14.93
C CYS A 290 4.50 2.32 -15.20
N ALA A 291 5.13 1.93 -16.31
CA ALA A 291 6.46 2.36 -16.71
C ALA A 291 6.55 3.88 -16.91
N ILE A 292 5.58 4.50 -17.59
CA ILE A 292 5.47 5.97 -17.74
C ILE A 292 5.41 6.63 -16.36
N HIS A 293 4.64 6.07 -15.43
CA HIS A 293 4.55 6.61 -14.08
C HIS A 293 5.88 6.49 -13.31
N MET A 294 6.53 5.33 -13.40
CA MET A 294 7.85 5.11 -12.80
C MET A 294 8.89 6.08 -13.38
N GLN A 295 8.94 6.24 -14.70
CA GLN A 295 9.87 7.12 -15.39
C GLN A 295 9.68 8.60 -14.99
N ALA A 296 8.41 9.02 -14.81
CA ALA A 296 8.07 10.39 -14.42
C ALA A 296 8.29 10.68 -12.93
N LYS A 297 8.33 9.65 -12.07
CA LYS A 297 8.36 9.82 -10.60
C LYS A 297 9.63 9.34 -9.93
N LEU A 298 10.33 8.35 -10.48
CA LEU A 298 11.58 7.89 -9.93
C LEU A 298 12.72 8.85 -10.30
N PRO A 299 13.55 9.26 -9.34
CA PRO A 299 14.61 10.24 -9.53
C PRO A 299 15.89 9.57 -10.09
N LEU A 300 15.76 8.86 -11.22
CA LEU A 300 16.83 8.02 -11.79
C LEU A 300 18.11 8.82 -12.13
N ASP A 301 17.97 10.08 -12.50
CA ASP A 301 19.05 11.00 -12.86
C ASP A 301 19.52 11.88 -11.68
N ASN A 302 19.06 11.60 -10.45
CA ASN A 302 19.43 12.39 -9.28
C ASN A 302 20.90 12.13 -8.88
N GLY A 303 21.72 13.16 -9.08
CA GLY A 303 23.16 13.11 -8.79
C GLY A 303 23.49 12.91 -7.31
N LEU A 304 22.66 13.43 -6.38
CA LEU A 304 22.85 13.21 -4.95
C LEU A 304 22.63 11.73 -4.59
N LEU A 305 21.52 11.14 -5.05
CA LEU A 305 21.23 9.73 -4.75
C LEU A 305 22.30 8.79 -5.32
N ARG A 306 22.78 9.07 -6.54
CA ARG A 306 23.92 8.34 -7.12
C ARG A 306 25.20 8.49 -6.30
N ALA A 307 25.47 9.70 -5.81
CA ALA A 307 26.65 9.95 -4.97
C ALA A 307 26.54 9.28 -3.59
N LEU A 308 25.32 9.13 -3.05
CA LEU A 308 25.04 8.39 -1.83
C LEU A 308 25.31 6.88 -1.98
N SER A 309 25.11 6.30 -3.18
CA SER A 309 25.48 4.89 -3.43
C SER A 309 26.95 4.60 -3.22
N CYS A 310 27.83 5.58 -3.49
CA CYS A 310 29.28 5.42 -3.36
C CYS A 310 29.80 5.38 -1.90
N ILE A 311 28.90 5.50 -0.91
CA ILE A 311 29.20 5.26 0.51
C ILE A 311 29.24 3.76 0.82
N ASP A 312 28.59 2.93 -0.01
CA ASP A 312 28.61 1.48 0.15
C ASP A 312 30.06 0.96 0.11
N PRO A 313 30.52 0.24 1.15
CA PRO A 313 31.86 -0.32 1.18
C PRO A 313 32.15 -1.25 -0.02
N ALA A 314 31.12 -1.90 -0.56
CA ALA A 314 31.23 -2.77 -1.73
C ALA A 314 31.54 -2.00 -3.02
N ALA A 315 31.31 -0.68 -3.06
CA ALA A 315 31.62 0.16 -4.22
C ALA A 315 33.08 0.67 -4.23
N ARG A 316 33.87 0.39 -3.19
CA ARG A 316 35.26 0.87 -3.07
C ARG A 316 36.16 0.34 -4.19
N GLY A 317 37.24 1.08 -4.46
CA GLY A 317 38.28 0.68 -5.40
C GLY A 317 38.03 1.07 -6.86
N HIS A 318 36.89 1.71 -7.16
CA HIS A 318 36.54 2.15 -8.51
C HIS A 318 36.68 3.67 -8.69
N THR A 319 37.19 4.10 -9.85
CA THR A 319 37.34 5.51 -10.22
C THR A 319 36.02 6.28 -10.16
N VAL A 320 34.93 5.67 -10.61
CA VAL A 320 33.59 6.27 -10.58
C VAL A 320 33.15 6.55 -9.13
N THR A 321 33.38 5.60 -8.22
CA THR A 321 33.09 5.75 -6.79
C THR A 321 33.87 6.90 -6.17
N ALA A 322 35.16 7.01 -6.48
CA ALA A 322 35.99 8.11 -5.99
C ALA A 322 35.45 9.48 -6.45
N VAL A 323 35.08 9.59 -7.72
CA VAL A 323 34.55 10.83 -8.31
C VAL A 323 33.22 11.24 -7.69
N GLU A 324 32.27 10.31 -7.56
CA GLU A 324 30.95 10.60 -7.01
C GLU A 324 31.00 10.83 -5.49
N LEU A 325 31.82 10.11 -4.73
CA LEU A 325 32.03 10.35 -3.29
C LEU A 325 32.70 11.71 -3.04
N LYS A 326 33.62 12.13 -3.92
CA LYS A 326 34.16 13.49 -3.90
C LYS A 326 33.07 14.53 -4.15
N LYS A 327 32.18 14.32 -5.13
CA LYS A 327 31.03 15.22 -5.36
C LYS A 327 30.08 15.27 -4.16
N LEU A 328 29.84 14.15 -3.48
CA LEU A 328 29.04 14.12 -2.26
C LEU A 328 29.61 15.07 -1.21
N THR A 329 30.91 14.94 -0.93
CA THR A 329 31.59 15.71 0.14
C THR A 329 31.80 17.19 -0.23
N THR A 330 32.11 17.51 -1.49
CA THR A 330 32.47 18.88 -1.90
C THR A 330 31.33 19.71 -2.46
N VAL A 331 30.29 19.08 -3.02
CA VAL A 331 29.16 19.76 -3.66
C VAL A 331 27.92 19.64 -2.78
N HIS A 332 27.48 18.42 -2.48
CA HIS A 332 26.17 18.22 -1.86
C HIS A 332 26.17 18.46 -0.33
N MET A 333 27.20 17.95 0.35
CA MET A 333 27.27 17.91 1.82
C MET A 333 28.42 18.75 2.41
N ARG A 334 28.95 19.69 1.62
CA ARG A 334 30.06 20.57 2.02
C ARG A 334 29.78 21.34 3.32
N HIS A 335 28.53 21.72 3.55
CA HIS A 335 28.11 22.52 4.71
C HIS A 335 28.22 21.77 6.05
N PHE A 336 28.43 20.45 6.05
CA PHE A 336 28.72 19.69 7.27
C PHE A 336 30.19 19.78 7.69
N LEU A 337 31.07 20.28 6.83
CA LEU A 337 32.51 20.34 7.06
C LEU A 337 32.94 21.76 7.45
N VAL A 338 33.91 21.87 8.37
CA VAL A 338 34.59 23.15 8.64
C VAL A 338 35.61 23.46 7.54
N ASN A 339 36.09 24.71 7.44
CA ASN A 339 36.94 25.15 6.32
C ASN A 339 38.20 24.29 6.12
N GLU A 340 38.85 23.86 7.20
CA GLU A 340 40.02 22.97 7.13
C GLU A 340 39.64 21.59 6.56
N GLU A 341 38.56 20.97 7.07
CA GLU A 341 38.04 19.68 6.57
C GLU A 341 37.63 19.79 5.10
N GLN A 342 37.06 20.93 4.67
CA GLN A 342 36.67 21.14 3.26
C GLN A 342 37.87 21.12 2.32
N ALA A 343 39.04 21.59 2.76
CA ALA A 343 40.26 21.59 1.98
C ALA A 343 40.88 20.19 1.86
N THR A 344 40.74 19.34 2.89
CA THR A 344 41.41 18.03 2.96
C THR A 344 40.53 16.85 2.54
N VAL A 345 39.20 16.97 2.63
CA VAL A 345 38.27 15.83 2.42
C VAL A 345 38.42 15.19 1.03
N GLY A 346 38.77 15.96 0.01
CA GLY A 346 39.01 15.43 -1.33
C GLY A 346 40.19 14.45 -1.39
N HIS A 347 41.23 14.69 -0.59
CA HIS A 347 42.36 13.78 -0.45
C HIS A 347 41.99 12.57 0.43
N GLU A 348 41.23 12.77 1.50
CA GLU A 348 40.70 11.67 2.34
C GLU A 348 39.91 10.66 1.50
N VAL A 349 39.05 11.13 0.59
CA VAL A 349 38.28 10.27 -0.33
C VAL A 349 39.20 9.42 -1.18
N LEU A 350 40.27 9.98 -1.76
CA LEU A 350 41.21 9.21 -2.59
C LEU A 350 41.96 8.18 -1.77
N MET A 351 42.44 8.56 -0.58
CA MET A 351 43.14 7.66 0.33
C MET A 351 42.24 6.51 0.82
N TYR A 352 40.95 6.77 1.06
CA TYR A 352 39.97 5.76 1.46
C TYR A 352 39.77 4.67 0.39
N GLN A 353 39.87 5.02 -0.89
CA GLN A 353 39.61 4.06 -1.98
C GLN A 353 40.70 2.99 -2.11
N VAL A 354 41.93 3.30 -1.69
CA VAL A 354 43.10 2.40 -1.84
C VAL A 354 43.57 1.79 -0.52
N ASP A 355 42.92 2.12 0.60
CA ASP A 355 43.33 1.65 1.93
C ASP A 355 42.97 0.18 2.17
N ASP A 356 43.98 -0.67 2.09
CA ASP A 356 43.93 -2.12 2.32
C ASP A 356 43.81 -2.49 3.81
N LYS A 357 44.11 -1.57 4.72
CA LYS A 357 44.07 -1.79 6.18
C LYS A 357 42.69 -1.61 6.80
N LEU A 358 41.65 -1.38 5.99
CA LEU A 358 40.29 -1.20 6.50
C LEU A 358 39.61 -2.55 6.80
N PRO A 359 38.74 -2.61 7.83
CA PRO A 359 37.95 -3.80 8.12
C PRO A 359 37.15 -4.27 6.91
N GLU A 360 37.06 -5.59 6.71
CA GLU A 360 36.18 -6.17 5.70
C GLU A 360 34.70 -5.87 5.99
N PHE A 361 33.92 -5.78 4.93
CA PHE A 361 32.48 -5.53 5.00
C PHE A 361 31.72 -6.83 4.82
N GLU A 362 31.16 -7.36 5.91
CA GLU A 362 30.39 -8.61 5.93
C GLU A 362 28.89 -8.42 5.62
N GLY A 363 28.47 -7.25 5.14
CA GLY A 363 27.08 -7.00 4.72
C GLY A 363 26.04 -6.81 5.84
N GLN A 364 26.42 -6.89 7.12
CA GLN A 364 25.46 -6.96 8.23
C GLN A 364 24.88 -5.62 8.70
N ASP A 365 25.60 -4.50 8.53
CA ASP A 365 25.12 -3.13 8.88
C ASP A 365 26.15 -2.08 8.42
N ILE A 366 25.78 -1.25 7.43
CA ILE A 366 26.66 -0.18 6.93
C ILE A 366 27.02 0.85 8.01
N GLY A 367 26.09 1.16 8.91
CA GLY A 367 26.29 2.13 10.00
C GLY A 367 27.30 1.63 11.02
N GLN A 368 27.22 0.36 11.41
CA GLN A 368 28.22 -0.25 12.30
C GLN A 368 29.60 -0.33 11.66
N TRP A 369 29.66 -0.63 10.36
CA TRP A 369 30.93 -0.65 9.64
C TRP A 369 31.57 0.75 9.61
N TRP A 370 30.83 1.79 9.21
CA TRP A 370 31.33 3.16 9.24
C TRP A 370 31.66 3.67 10.64
N ALA A 371 30.98 3.18 11.68
CA ALA A 371 31.35 3.47 13.07
C ALA A 371 32.74 2.88 13.44
N LYS A 372 33.12 1.71 12.90
CA LYS A 372 34.48 1.16 13.04
C LYS A 372 35.50 2.07 12.34
N ILE A 373 35.21 2.51 11.11
CA ILE A 373 36.10 3.42 10.37
C ILE A 373 36.28 4.75 11.10
N THR A 374 35.20 5.31 11.63
CA THR A 374 35.22 6.57 12.40
C THR A 374 36.15 6.47 13.61
N LYS A 375 36.20 5.31 14.28
CA LYS A 375 37.10 5.08 15.43
C LYS A 375 38.59 5.08 15.06
N LEU A 376 38.94 4.79 13.80
CA LEU A 376 40.32 4.84 13.31
C LEU A 376 40.85 6.27 13.21
N LYS A 377 39.95 7.28 13.18
CA LYS A 377 40.28 8.72 13.05
C LYS A 377 41.11 9.09 11.81
N LYS A 378 41.21 8.20 10.82
CA LYS A 378 42.01 8.39 9.60
C LYS A 378 41.35 9.30 8.57
N TYR A 379 40.00 9.36 8.56
CA TYR A 379 39.20 10.10 7.58
C TYR A 379 38.12 10.97 8.25
N PRO A 380 38.51 11.99 9.04
CA PRO A 380 37.58 12.76 9.88
C PRO A 380 36.51 13.48 9.06
N GLY A 381 36.88 14.15 7.97
CA GLY A 381 35.93 14.86 7.11
C GLY A 381 34.97 13.90 6.39
N LEU A 382 35.51 12.82 5.81
CA LEU A 382 34.69 11.82 5.12
C LEU A 382 33.69 11.14 6.09
N CYS A 383 34.14 10.70 7.27
CA CYS A 383 33.27 10.03 8.24
C CYS A 383 32.13 10.95 8.71
N LYS A 384 32.38 12.26 8.83
CA LYS A 384 31.36 13.24 9.22
C LYS A 384 30.27 13.38 8.16
N VAL A 385 30.66 13.46 6.88
CA VAL A 385 29.72 13.48 5.75
C VAL A 385 28.93 12.18 5.67
N VAL A 386 29.59 11.04 5.82
CA VAL A 386 28.93 9.73 5.80
C VAL A 386 27.94 9.58 6.94
N ALA A 387 28.29 9.99 8.16
CA ALA A 387 27.37 9.95 9.29
C ALA A 387 26.10 10.79 9.03
N ALA A 388 26.25 11.98 8.43
CA ALA A 388 25.13 12.81 8.01
C ALA A 388 24.29 12.12 6.92
N ALA A 389 24.94 11.53 5.91
CA ALA A 389 24.27 10.81 4.83
C ALA A 389 23.47 9.60 5.32
N LEU A 390 24.04 8.77 6.19
CA LEU A 390 23.38 7.59 6.76
C LEU A 390 22.22 7.93 7.71
N SER A 391 22.12 9.19 8.15
CA SER A 391 20.97 9.68 8.93
C SER A 391 19.77 10.08 8.07
N ILE A 392 19.92 10.11 6.74
CA ILE A 392 18.84 10.42 5.81
C ILE A 392 17.79 9.31 5.84
N PHE A 393 16.54 9.74 6.02
CA PHE A 393 15.40 8.86 6.01
C PHE A 393 14.95 8.50 4.58
N HIS A 394 14.72 7.21 4.30
CA HIS A 394 14.55 6.69 2.93
C HIS A 394 13.24 5.93 2.66
N GLY A 395 12.42 5.61 3.67
CA GLY A 395 11.20 4.79 3.50
C GLY A 395 10.11 5.06 4.54
N PRO A 396 8.92 4.45 4.48
CA PRO A 396 7.71 4.88 5.20
C PRO A 396 7.66 4.54 6.71
N GLN A 397 8.80 4.49 7.43
CA GLN A 397 8.80 4.08 8.85
C GLN A 397 7.93 5.01 9.74
N VAL A 398 7.79 6.30 9.39
CA VAL A 398 6.92 7.24 10.12
C VAL A 398 5.43 6.88 9.91
N GLU A 399 5.03 6.35 8.75
CA GLU A 399 3.64 5.93 8.52
C GLU A 399 3.21 4.78 9.44
N SER A 400 4.13 3.84 9.75
CA SER A 400 3.83 2.77 10.72
C SER A 400 3.49 3.34 12.10
N SER A 401 4.15 4.45 12.48
CA SER A 401 3.87 5.18 13.71
C SER A 401 2.54 5.94 13.65
N PHE A 402 2.18 6.48 12.48
CA PHE A 402 0.88 7.13 12.26
C PHE A 402 -0.30 6.17 12.22
N ASN A 403 -0.14 4.94 11.70
CA ASN A 403 -1.18 3.93 11.78
C ASN A 403 -1.50 3.58 13.23
N LEU A 404 -0.45 3.39 14.06
CA LEU A 404 -0.60 3.20 15.50
C LEU A 404 -1.25 4.42 16.18
N MET A 405 -0.95 5.63 15.69
CA MET A 405 -1.56 6.88 16.15
C MET A 405 -3.05 6.95 15.81
N GLY A 406 -3.47 6.43 14.66
CA GLY A 406 -4.87 6.32 14.25
C GLY A 406 -5.68 5.52 15.27
N ASP A 407 -5.18 4.36 15.67
CA ASP A 407 -5.82 3.49 16.67
C ASP A 407 -5.81 4.07 18.09
N ILE A 408 -4.87 4.98 18.40
CA ILE A 408 -4.73 5.60 19.73
C ILE A 408 -5.47 6.95 19.83
N MET A 409 -5.71 7.62 18.71
CA MET A 409 -6.46 8.88 18.66
C MET A 409 -7.92 8.69 18.23
N ASP A 410 -8.30 7.50 17.72
CA ASP A 410 -9.69 7.22 17.35
C ASP A 410 -10.57 7.39 18.61
N PRO A 411 -11.61 8.25 18.54
CA PRO A 411 -12.55 8.45 19.64
C PRO A 411 -13.24 7.18 20.15
N LYS A 412 -13.17 6.05 19.43
CA LYS A 412 -13.72 4.75 19.84
C LYS A 412 -12.81 3.91 20.73
N SER A 413 -11.49 4.03 20.64
CA SER A 413 -10.54 3.03 21.17
C SER A 413 -9.67 3.55 22.32
N SER A 414 -9.17 4.79 22.26
CA SER A 414 -8.32 5.38 23.30
C SER A 414 -8.39 6.90 23.18
N ARG A 415 -8.63 7.63 24.27
CA ARG A 415 -8.60 9.10 24.26
C ARG A 415 -7.23 9.63 24.72
N LEU A 416 -6.15 9.21 24.08
CA LEU A 416 -4.84 9.80 24.38
C LEU A 416 -4.71 11.14 23.64
N ASN A 417 -4.29 12.18 24.36
CA ASN A 417 -3.96 13.44 23.74
C ASN A 417 -2.62 13.32 22.98
N VAL A 418 -2.42 14.18 21.97
CA VAL A 418 -1.24 14.14 21.09
C VAL A 418 0.08 14.27 21.86
N GLU A 419 0.10 15.08 22.92
CA GLU A 419 1.29 15.32 23.74
C GLU A 419 1.72 14.07 24.52
N THR A 420 0.76 13.35 25.10
CA THR A 420 0.99 12.08 25.81
C THR A 420 1.47 11.02 24.83
N PHE A 421 0.85 10.92 23.65
CA PHE A 421 1.29 10.01 22.60
C PHE A 421 2.73 10.32 22.16
N ASN A 422 3.06 11.58 21.90
CA ASN A 422 4.41 12.00 21.53
C ASN A 422 5.45 11.62 22.60
N SER A 423 5.10 11.83 23.87
CA SER A 423 5.94 11.44 25.00
C SER A 423 6.15 9.92 25.06
N LEU A 424 5.08 9.13 24.88
CA LEU A 424 5.16 7.67 24.83
C LEU A 424 6.03 7.18 23.67
N GLN A 425 5.91 7.77 22.49
CA GLN A 425 6.76 7.42 21.35
C GLN A 425 8.23 7.77 21.62
N THR A 426 8.51 8.93 22.20
CA THR A 426 9.88 9.33 22.56
C THR A 426 10.50 8.32 23.52
N VAL A 427 9.77 7.92 24.57
CA VAL A 427 10.21 6.90 25.52
C VAL A 427 10.43 5.55 24.84
N LYS A 428 9.46 5.10 24.02
CA LYS A 428 9.55 3.84 23.28
C LYS A 428 10.79 3.79 22.38
N TYR A 429 11.00 4.82 21.56
CA TYR A 429 12.14 4.88 20.65
C TYR A 429 13.47 5.07 21.40
N THR A 430 13.48 5.72 22.57
CA THR A 430 14.65 5.79 23.45
C THR A 430 15.04 4.43 24.01
N PHE A 431 14.07 3.57 24.36
CA PHE A 431 14.37 2.21 24.80
C PHE A 431 14.85 1.33 23.65
N LEU A 432 14.21 1.45 22.47
CA LEU A 432 14.63 0.74 21.26
C LEU A 432 16.07 1.10 20.87
N SER A 433 16.44 2.38 20.88
CA SER A 433 17.80 2.81 20.53
C SER A 433 18.86 2.28 21.50
N LYS A 434 18.50 2.13 22.79
CA LYS A 434 19.35 1.53 23.82
C LYS A 434 19.32 0.01 23.84
N LYS A 435 18.58 -0.65 22.93
CA LYS A 435 18.34 -2.12 22.92
C LYS A 435 17.92 -2.66 24.30
N THR A 436 17.11 -1.88 25.03
CA THR A 436 16.62 -2.23 26.37
C THR A 436 15.09 -2.22 26.41
N THR A 437 14.51 -2.80 27.46
CA THR A 437 13.06 -2.76 27.70
C THR A 437 12.75 -1.81 28.84
N SER A 438 11.51 -1.30 28.92
CA SER A 438 11.06 -0.54 30.08
C SER A 438 11.24 -1.34 31.38
N VAL A 439 10.96 -2.64 31.33
CA VAL A 439 11.13 -3.55 32.48
C VAL A 439 12.59 -3.58 32.92
N LYS A 440 13.54 -3.80 32.00
CA LYS A 440 14.97 -3.81 32.33
C LYS A 440 15.49 -2.45 32.76
N TYR A 441 15.01 -1.37 32.14
CA TYR A 441 15.46 -0.01 32.43
C TYR A 441 15.00 0.48 33.80
N PHE A 442 13.82 0.05 34.24
CA PHE A 442 13.25 0.37 35.55
C PHE A 442 13.36 -0.80 36.54
N ASP A 443 14.18 -1.81 36.21
CA ASP A 443 14.33 -2.97 37.07
C ASP A 443 14.86 -2.56 38.43
N ARG A 444 14.38 -3.23 39.46
CA ARG A 444 14.76 -2.97 40.85
C ARG A 444 15.15 -4.27 41.52
N PRO A 445 16.33 -4.31 42.18
CA PRO A 445 16.75 -5.47 42.97
C PRO A 445 15.68 -5.89 44.00
N SER A 446 14.92 -4.95 44.56
CA SER A 446 13.75 -5.22 45.36
C SER A 446 12.66 -4.16 45.16
N CYS A 447 11.47 -4.58 44.71
CA CYS A 447 10.31 -3.68 44.61
C CYS A 447 9.90 -3.04 45.95
N LYS A 448 10.26 -3.67 47.08
CA LYS A 448 9.88 -3.22 48.43
C LYS A 448 10.96 -2.36 49.10
N TYR A 449 12.24 -2.63 48.83
CA TYR A 449 13.36 -2.03 49.56
C TYR A 449 14.26 -1.12 48.71
N SER A 450 14.15 -1.16 47.38
CA SER A 450 14.95 -0.28 46.53
C SER A 450 14.41 1.15 46.53
N GLU A 451 15.31 2.12 46.64
CA GLU A 451 14.96 3.54 46.69
C GLU A 451 14.07 3.97 45.52
N VAL A 452 13.00 4.70 45.84
CA VAL A 452 12.08 5.28 44.86
C VAL A 452 12.75 6.45 44.15
N ASN A 453 12.71 6.52 42.81
CA ASN A 453 13.15 7.72 42.11
C ASN A 453 12.17 8.87 42.40
N LEU A 454 12.48 9.67 43.41
CA LEU A 454 11.63 10.76 43.89
C LEU A 454 11.34 11.79 42.79
N ARG A 455 12.30 12.02 41.89
CA ARG A 455 12.15 12.92 40.74
C ARG A 455 11.09 12.39 39.77
N LEU A 456 11.08 11.08 39.49
CA LEU A 456 10.06 10.46 38.63
C LEU A 456 8.66 10.56 39.26
N CYS A 457 8.54 10.27 40.55
CA CYS A 457 7.26 10.40 41.27
C CYS A 457 6.75 11.85 41.29
N ARG A 458 7.66 12.82 41.48
CA ARG A 458 7.33 14.24 41.41
C ARG A 458 6.85 14.63 40.01
N ASN A 459 7.58 14.23 38.97
CA ASN A 459 7.22 14.50 37.58
C ASN A 459 5.84 13.91 37.22
N LEU A 460 5.53 12.68 37.66
CA LEU A 460 4.23 12.04 37.46
C LEU A 460 3.10 12.83 38.13
N ARG A 461 3.32 13.24 39.38
CA ARG A 461 2.35 14.04 40.15
C ARG A 461 2.12 15.40 39.52
N ASP A 462 3.19 16.07 39.11
CA ASP A 462 3.15 17.38 38.48
C ASP A 462 2.47 17.32 37.11
N ALA A 463 2.73 16.28 36.31
CA ALA A 463 2.07 16.06 35.03
C ALA A 463 0.56 15.80 35.20
N ALA A 464 0.18 14.97 36.18
CA ALA A 464 -1.24 14.72 36.50
C ALA A 464 -1.95 16.01 36.97
N ALA A 465 -1.30 16.80 37.82
CA ALA A 465 -1.81 18.08 38.29
C ALA A 465 -1.97 19.10 37.15
N LYS A 466 -0.96 19.22 36.27
CA LYS A 466 -1.03 20.06 35.06
C LYS A 466 -2.16 19.62 34.13
N HIS A 467 -2.33 18.32 33.89
CA HIS A 467 -3.41 17.80 33.06
C HIS A 467 -4.79 18.10 33.66
N LYS A 468 -4.96 17.92 34.99
CA LYS A 468 -6.20 18.27 35.69
C LYS A 468 -6.52 19.76 35.58
N LYS A 469 -5.52 20.62 35.79
CA LYS A 469 -5.65 22.08 35.66
C LYS A 469 -5.98 22.50 34.22
N ALA A 470 -5.33 21.91 33.22
CA ALA A 470 -5.61 22.17 31.81
C ALA A 470 -7.05 21.76 31.42
N ASN A 471 -7.56 20.65 31.97
CA ASN A 471 -8.94 20.23 31.75
C ASN A 471 -9.95 21.15 32.44
N GLN A 472 -9.64 21.64 33.64
CA GLN A 472 -10.45 22.65 34.33
C GLN A 472 -10.49 23.96 33.53
N ILE A 473 -9.34 24.48 33.09
CA ILE A 473 -9.26 25.69 32.26
C ILE A 473 -10.04 25.50 30.95
N LYS A 474 -9.91 24.34 30.27
CA LYS A 474 -10.69 24.06 29.05
C LYS A 474 -12.19 23.97 29.33
N ALA A 475 -12.59 23.41 30.48
CA ALA A 475 -13.98 23.34 30.88
C ALA A 475 -14.55 24.73 31.21
N GLU A 476 -13.80 25.57 31.91
CA GLU A 476 -14.12 26.95 32.25
C GLU A 476 -14.18 27.85 31.01
N GLN A 477 -13.20 27.77 30.11
CA GLN A 477 -13.23 28.45 28.80
C GLN A 477 -14.44 28.03 27.98
N LYS A 478 -14.76 26.73 27.98
CA LYS A 478 -15.94 26.20 27.28
C LYS A 478 -17.24 26.65 27.94
N LYS A 479 -17.28 26.83 29.25
CA LYS A 479 -18.44 27.33 30.01
C LYS A 479 -18.62 28.84 29.79
N SER A 480 -17.55 29.62 29.91
CA SER A 480 -17.47 31.06 29.60
C SER A 480 -17.89 31.37 28.17
N LEU A 481 -17.42 30.59 27.19
CA LEU A 481 -17.81 30.74 25.79
C LEU A 481 -19.30 30.42 25.56
N GLN A 482 -19.85 29.45 26.31
CA GLN A 482 -21.28 29.11 26.25
C GLN A 482 -22.17 30.17 26.88
N GLU A 483 -21.72 30.77 27.99
CA GLU A 483 -22.39 31.89 28.66
C GLU A 483 -22.37 33.14 27.79
N LYS A 484 -21.22 33.50 27.20
CA LYS A 484 -21.10 34.63 26.25
C LYS A 484 -21.98 34.50 25.02
N LEU A 485 -22.16 33.28 24.50
CA LEU A 485 -22.98 33.00 23.32
C LEU A 485 -24.45 32.71 23.64
N LYS A 486 -24.90 32.84 24.91
CA LYS A 486 -26.27 32.51 25.38
C LYS A 486 -26.75 31.11 24.96
N ILE A 487 -25.84 30.13 24.92
CA ILE A 487 -26.16 28.77 24.47
C ILE A 487 -26.84 28.01 25.61
N ASN A 488 -28.16 27.83 25.52
CA ASN A 488 -28.93 27.09 26.51
C ASN A 488 -28.58 25.58 26.47
N THR A 489 -27.98 25.06 27.54
CA THR A 489 -27.52 23.67 27.68
C THR A 489 -28.65 22.65 27.75
N SER A 490 -29.88 23.06 28.11
CA SER A 490 -31.07 22.19 28.15
C SER A 490 -31.56 21.76 26.76
N LYS A 491 -31.03 22.35 25.68
CA LYS A 491 -31.30 21.94 24.28
C LYS A 491 -30.10 21.28 23.59
N LYS A 492 -29.06 20.86 24.33
CA LYS A 492 -27.90 20.16 23.74
C LYS A 492 -28.19 18.69 23.49
N VAL A 493 -28.73 18.43 22.31
CA VAL A 493 -28.64 17.13 21.66
C VAL A 493 -27.15 16.79 21.47
N SER A 494 -26.71 15.62 21.91
CA SER A 494 -25.30 15.21 21.84
C SER A 494 -24.77 15.34 20.40
N LYS A 495 -23.47 15.58 20.22
CA LYS A 495 -22.84 15.69 18.87
C LYS A 495 -23.13 14.48 17.97
N ILE A 496 -23.44 13.34 18.59
CA ILE A 496 -23.88 12.11 17.93
C ILE A 496 -25.33 12.26 17.44
N LYS A 497 -26.27 12.63 18.32
CA LYS A 497 -27.66 12.86 17.92
C LYS A 497 -27.85 14.05 16.97
N ALA A 498 -26.98 15.06 17.02
CA ALA A 498 -26.98 16.17 16.06
C ALA A 498 -26.41 15.72 14.71
N LYS A 499 -25.34 14.91 14.69
CA LYS A 499 -24.89 14.22 13.46
C LYS A 499 -25.97 13.32 12.90
N GLU A 500 -26.66 12.53 13.73
CA GLU A 500 -27.77 11.67 13.32
C GLU A 500 -28.94 12.51 12.78
N LYS A 501 -29.28 13.65 13.40
CA LYS A 501 -30.34 14.54 12.87
C LYS A 501 -29.95 15.22 11.56
N THR A 502 -28.70 15.66 11.42
CA THR A 502 -28.18 16.23 10.17
C THR A 502 -28.06 15.16 9.10
N GLN A 503 -27.68 13.94 9.46
CA GLN A 503 -27.57 12.80 8.55
C GLN A 503 -28.95 12.32 8.12
N GLN A 504 -29.94 12.29 9.02
CA GLN A 504 -31.35 12.04 8.72
C GLN A 504 -31.99 13.16 7.90
N SER A 505 -31.65 14.44 8.13
CA SER A 505 -32.16 15.54 7.30
C SER A 505 -31.52 15.54 5.91
N VAL A 506 -30.24 15.18 5.81
CA VAL A 506 -29.53 14.99 4.54
C VAL A 506 -30.08 13.77 3.79
N GLU A 507 -30.36 12.66 4.47
CA GLU A 507 -31.03 11.49 3.89
C GLU A 507 -32.47 11.80 3.47
N ALA A 508 -33.24 12.54 4.26
CA ALA A 508 -34.59 12.96 3.90
C ALA A 508 -34.60 13.92 2.69
N ALA A 509 -33.67 14.88 2.63
CA ALA A 509 -33.49 15.76 1.47
C ALA A 509 -33.05 14.98 0.23
N ARG A 510 -32.17 13.97 0.39
CA ARG A 510 -31.76 13.06 -0.68
C ARG A 510 -32.92 12.18 -1.16
N GLN A 511 -33.77 11.70 -0.25
CA GLN A 511 -34.96 10.92 -0.55
C GLN A 511 -36.05 11.75 -1.25
N GLN A 512 -36.25 13.02 -0.84
CA GLN A 512 -37.14 13.95 -1.54
C GLN A 512 -36.64 14.25 -2.95
N HIS A 513 -35.34 14.51 -3.12
CA HIS A 513 -34.75 14.72 -4.43
C HIS A 513 -34.88 13.49 -5.35
N VAL A 514 -34.62 12.29 -4.83
CA VAL A 514 -34.82 11.02 -5.56
C VAL A 514 -36.30 10.77 -5.90
N ASN A 515 -37.23 11.09 -4.99
CA ASN A 515 -38.66 10.94 -5.25
C ASN A 515 -39.19 11.96 -6.27
N GLN A 516 -38.64 13.17 -6.28
CA GLN A 516 -38.96 14.21 -7.27
C GLN A 516 -38.43 13.83 -8.66
N GLN A 517 -37.20 13.32 -8.74
CA GLN A 517 -36.65 12.72 -9.98
C GLN A 517 -37.46 11.51 -10.46
N LYS A 518 -37.93 10.64 -9.55
CA LYS A 518 -38.80 9.50 -9.90
C LYS A 518 -40.19 9.95 -10.39
N LYS A 519 -40.76 11.04 -9.85
CA LYS A 519 -42.02 11.63 -10.32
C LYS A 519 -41.86 12.23 -11.73
N GLU A 520 -40.77 12.97 -11.97
CA GLU A 520 -40.47 13.54 -13.29
C GLU A 520 -40.17 12.45 -14.34
N ALA A 521 -39.44 11.39 -13.96
CA ALA A 521 -39.19 10.24 -14.83
C ALA A 521 -40.47 9.47 -15.16
N ARG A 522 -41.39 9.30 -14.19
CA ARG A 522 -42.72 8.71 -14.44
C ARG A 522 -43.58 9.59 -15.34
N LYS A 523 -43.52 10.93 -15.20
CA LYS A 523 -44.22 11.86 -16.07
C LYS A 523 -43.72 11.76 -17.53
N ARG A 524 -42.39 11.74 -17.74
CA ARG A 524 -41.79 11.52 -19.07
C ARG A 524 -42.07 10.14 -19.65
N ALA A 525 -42.09 9.09 -18.82
CA ALA A 525 -42.44 7.75 -19.26
C ALA A 525 -43.92 7.62 -19.65
N LEU A 526 -44.82 8.33 -18.95
CA LEU A 526 -46.24 8.38 -19.28
C LEU A 526 -46.50 9.20 -20.56
N GLU A 527 -45.82 10.34 -20.73
CA GLU A 527 -45.84 11.15 -21.96
C GLU A 527 -45.31 10.34 -23.16
N GLY A 528 -44.22 9.57 -22.99
CA GLY A 528 -43.71 8.66 -24.01
C GLY A 528 -44.61 7.45 -24.29
N LEU A 529 -45.31 6.92 -23.28
CA LEU A 529 -46.30 5.85 -23.47
C LEU A 529 -47.53 6.36 -24.25
N VAL A 530 -48.02 7.57 -23.94
CA VAL A 530 -49.12 8.23 -24.65
C VAL A 530 -48.74 8.51 -26.11
N GLU A 531 -47.52 8.98 -26.38
CA GLU A 531 -47.00 9.14 -27.74
C GLU A 531 -46.85 7.80 -28.49
N SER A 532 -46.44 6.73 -27.80
CA SER A 532 -46.29 5.40 -28.40
C SER A 532 -47.64 4.71 -28.69
N VAL A 533 -48.66 4.95 -27.85
CA VAL A 533 -50.03 4.45 -28.06
C VAL A 533 -50.73 5.26 -29.16
N GLN A 534 -50.50 6.57 -29.25
CA GLN A 534 -50.96 7.40 -30.37
C GLN A 534 -50.28 7.03 -31.71
N LYS A 535 -49.01 6.58 -31.67
CA LYS A 535 -48.32 6.05 -32.86
C LYS A 535 -48.77 4.64 -33.26
N LYS A 536 -49.05 3.74 -32.29
CA LYS A 536 -49.60 2.39 -32.58
C LYS A 536 -51.04 2.41 -33.09
N LYS A 537 -51.88 3.35 -32.65
CA LYS A 537 -53.25 3.55 -33.19
C LYS A 537 -53.30 4.21 -34.57
N LYS A 538 -52.18 4.68 -35.11
CA LYS A 538 -52.06 5.24 -36.46
C LYS A 538 -51.42 4.26 -37.46
N SER A 539 -51.06 3.05 -37.03
CA SER A 539 -50.41 2.02 -37.86
C SER A 539 -51.21 0.71 -37.97
N ASN A 540 -52.40 0.69 -37.38
CA ASN A 540 -53.55 -0.13 -37.74
C ASN A 540 -54.69 0.84 -38.10
#